data_AF-A0A7J3MGW8-F1
#
_entry.id   AF-A0A7J3MGW8-F1
#
_cell.length_a   1.000
_cell.length_b   1.000
_cell.length_c   1.000
_cell.angle_alpha   90.00
_cell.angle_beta   90.00
_cell.angle_gamma   90.00
#
_symmetry.space_group_name_H-M   'P 1'
#
loop_
_entity.id
_entity.type
_entity.pdbx_description
1 polymer ?
#
loop_
_entity_poly.entity_id
_entity_poly.type
_entity_poly.pdbx_seq_one_letter_code
_entity_poly.pdbx_strand_id
1 'polypeptide(L)'
;QLDRIIVNKYITSICVADEFNANRVRERYGRQPEIIPYGIDYDFISKGNGKTIRDKLRLEDKIVLLQVGWISPQKNQLESIRVIKRLKDYIPNIRLILAGSDTSPYARMLKEYIRRNNLKNYVLLTGHLSKE
;
A
#
# COMPACT_ATOMS: atom_id res chain seq x y z
N GLN A 1 21.34 22.29 -4.47
CA GLN A 1 22.00 23.30 -5.34
C GLN A 1 22.75 22.61 -6.47
N LEU A 2 23.60 21.61 -6.21
CA LEU A 2 24.27 20.83 -7.27
C LEU A 2 23.30 20.02 -8.16
N ASP A 3 22.31 19.37 -7.56
CA ASP A 3 21.24 18.64 -8.25
C ASP A 3 20.50 19.50 -9.27
N ARG A 4 20.13 20.73 -8.91
CA ARG A 4 19.45 21.67 -9.81
C ARG A 4 20.34 22.08 -10.99
N ILE A 5 21.64 22.29 -10.76
CA ILE A 5 22.60 22.57 -11.83
C ILE A 5 22.69 21.38 -12.79
N ILE A 6 22.79 20.15 -12.27
CA ILE A 6 22.86 18.94 -13.09
C ILE A 6 21.59 18.78 -13.92
N VAL A 7 20.42 18.88 -13.28
CA VAL A 7 19.12 18.73 -13.94
C VAL A 7 18.91 19.78 -15.02
N ASN A 8 19.30 21.04 -14.77
CA ASN A 8 19.10 22.10 -15.75
C ASN A 8 20.12 22.07 -16.89
N LYS A 9 21.30 21.50 -16.69
CA LYS A 9 22.38 21.48 -17.69
C LYS A 9 22.41 20.20 -18.53
N TYR A 10 22.09 19.06 -17.93
CA TYR A 10 22.35 17.74 -18.55
C TYR A 10 21.10 16.88 -18.80
N ILE A 11 19.96 17.20 -18.18
CA ILE A 11 18.73 16.42 -18.37
C ILE A 11 17.88 17.07 -19.45
N THR A 12 17.54 16.34 -20.51
CA THR A 12 16.74 16.88 -21.61
C THR A 12 15.25 16.88 -21.28
N SER A 13 14.75 15.76 -20.76
CA SER A 13 13.32 15.57 -20.44
C SER A 13 13.16 15.01 -19.04
N ILE A 14 12.05 15.36 -18.37
CA ILE A 14 11.70 14.84 -17.05
C ILE A 14 10.30 14.26 -17.16
N CYS A 15 10.14 12.99 -16.83
CA CYS A 15 8.84 12.34 -16.72
C CYS A 15 8.53 11.96 -15.26
N VAL A 16 7.26 12.07 -14.88
CA VAL A 16 6.76 11.70 -13.55
C VAL A 16 5.42 10.98 -13.69
N ALA A 17 5.01 10.25 -12.65
CA ALA A 17 3.80 9.43 -12.72
C ALA A 17 2.50 10.19 -12.40
N ASP A 18 2.58 11.37 -11.78
CA ASP A 18 1.42 12.08 -11.24
C ASP A 18 1.69 13.58 -11.04
N GLU A 19 0.61 14.34 -10.83
CA GLU A 19 0.65 15.79 -10.61
C GLU A 19 1.39 16.19 -9.33
N PHE A 20 1.35 15.36 -8.30
CA PHE A 20 2.04 15.64 -7.04
C PHE A 20 3.56 15.68 -7.25
N ASN A 21 4.10 14.70 -7.99
CA ASN A 21 5.50 14.69 -8.38
C ASN A 21 5.80 15.77 -9.42
N ALA A 22 4.86 16.14 -10.29
CA ALA A 22 5.03 17.25 -11.21
C ALA A 22 5.24 18.60 -10.48
N ASN A 23 4.45 18.85 -9.45
CA ASN A 23 4.61 20.01 -8.57
C ASN A 23 6.01 20.03 -7.92
N ARG A 24 6.49 18.89 -7.42
CA ARG A 24 7.83 18.80 -6.82
C ARG A 24 8.95 19.11 -7.81
N VAL A 25 8.81 18.70 -9.07
CA VAL A 25 9.77 19.05 -10.13
C VAL A 25 9.74 20.55 -10.42
N ARG A 26 8.53 21.14 -10.54
CA ARG A 26 8.37 22.58 -10.76
C ARG A 26 9.02 23.40 -9.65
N GLU A 27 8.71 23.08 -8.39
CA GLU A 27 9.26 23.78 -7.22
C GLU A 27 10.77 23.63 -7.12
N ARG A 28 11.30 22.42 -7.35
CA ARG A 28 12.72 22.15 -7.13
C ARG A 28 13.63 22.62 -8.27
N TYR A 29 13.17 22.47 -9.50
CA TYR A 29 14.01 22.67 -10.69
C TYR A 29 13.56 23.85 -11.57
N GLY A 30 12.32 24.33 -11.40
CA GLY A 30 11.74 25.36 -12.27
C GLY A 30 11.43 24.84 -13.67
N ARG A 31 11.23 23.53 -13.81
CA ARG A 31 10.98 22.87 -15.10
C ARG A 31 9.62 22.19 -15.10
N GLN A 32 9.00 22.15 -16.27
CA GLN A 32 7.76 21.43 -16.49
C GLN A 32 8.08 19.97 -16.88
N PRO A 33 7.68 18.96 -16.10
CA PRO A 33 7.80 17.57 -16.51
C PRO A 33 6.60 17.13 -17.36
N GLU A 34 6.79 16.03 -18.07
CA GLU A 34 5.71 15.24 -18.67
C GLU A 34 5.13 14.30 -17.62
N ILE A 35 3.79 14.21 -17.55
CA ILE A 35 3.11 13.27 -16.66
C ILE A 35 2.75 12.04 -17.48
N ILE A 36 3.41 10.92 -17.15
CA ILE A 36 3.21 9.63 -17.79
C ILE A 36 2.86 8.63 -16.67
N PRO A 37 1.56 8.37 -16.43
CA PRO A 37 1.13 7.44 -15.39
C PRO A 37 1.72 6.04 -15.60
N TYR A 38 1.92 5.31 -14.50
CA TYR A 38 2.38 3.94 -14.59
C TYR A 38 1.34 3.07 -15.31
N GLY A 39 1.81 2.25 -16.26
CA GLY A 39 1.01 1.19 -16.85
C GLY A 39 0.69 0.10 -15.82
N ILE A 40 -0.40 -0.62 -16.08
CA ILE A 40 -0.77 -1.83 -15.33
C ILE A 40 -0.78 -3.03 -16.28
N ASP A 41 -0.34 -4.18 -15.78
CA ASP A 41 -0.52 -5.44 -16.50
C ASP A 41 -1.96 -5.91 -16.30
N TYR A 42 -2.85 -5.50 -17.21
CA TYR A 42 -4.27 -5.81 -17.13
C TYR A 42 -4.54 -7.31 -17.19
N ASP A 43 -3.83 -8.03 -18.07
CA ASP A 43 -4.03 -9.46 -18.25
C ASP A 43 -3.62 -10.25 -17.01
N PHE A 44 -2.59 -9.80 -16.29
CA PHE A 44 -2.24 -10.38 -15.00
C PHE A 44 -3.31 -10.06 -13.93
N ILE A 45 -3.70 -8.79 -13.78
CA ILE A 45 -4.58 -8.35 -12.69
C ILE A 45 -6.02 -8.86 -12.84
N SER A 46 -6.52 -8.97 -14.08
CA SER A 46 -7.91 -9.38 -14.38
C SER A 46 -8.17 -10.87 -14.14
N LYS A 47 -7.12 -11.69 -14.06
CA LYS A 47 -7.21 -13.16 -13.87
C LYS A 47 -7.36 -13.60 -12.41
N GLY A 48 -7.52 -12.67 -11.47
CA GLY A 48 -7.64 -12.99 -10.04
C GLY A 48 -8.85 -13.88 -9.73
N ASN A 49 -8.63 -14.99 -9.01
CA ASN A 49 -9.71 -15.86 -8.53
C ASN A 49 -10.09 -15.53 -7.07
N GLY A 50 -11.02 -14.60 -6.91
CA GLY A 50 -11.49 -14.15 -5.60
C GLY A 50 -12.14 -15.26 -4.76
N LYS A 51 -12.82 -16.23 -5.40
CA LYS A 51 -13.48 -17.33 -4.69
C LYS A 51 -12.46 -18.24 -4.01
N THR A 52 -11.45 -18.70 -4.75
CA THR A 52 -10.40 -19.56 -4.20
C THR A 52 -9.67 -18.94 -3.02
N ILE A 53 -9.36 -17.63 -3.08
CA ILE A 53 -8.71 -16.94 -1.97
C ILE A 53 -9.63 -16.78 -0.76
N ARG A 54 -10.93 -16.53 -0.98
CA ARG A 54 -11.91 -16.49 0.11
C ARG A 54 -11.99 -17.84 0.81
N ASP A 55 -12.13 -18.93 0.06
CA ASP A 55 -12.17 -20.31 0.57
C ASP A 55 -10.90 -20.65 1.37
N LYS A 56 -9.72 -20.35 0.82
CA LYS A 56 -8.41 -20.62 1.46
C LYS A 56 -8.24 -19.87 2.78
N LEU A 57 -8.77 -18.65 2.87
CA LEU A 57 -8.63 -17.76 4.03
C LEU A 57 -9.87 -17.72 4.94
N ARG A 58 -10.91 -18.51 4.64
CA ARG A 58 -12.19 -18.56 5.36
C ARG A 58 -12.87 -17.18 5.46
N LEU A 59 -13.06 -16.53 4.31
CA LEU A 59 -13.56 -15.15 4.17
C LEU A 59 -14.96 -15.05 3.54
N GLU A 60 -15.72 -16.13 3.54
CA GLU A 60 -17.00 -16.26 2.83
C GLU A 60 -18.02 -15.25 3.37
N ASP A 61 -18.18 -15.20 4.70
CA ASP A 61 -19.12 -14.30 5.38
C ASP A 61 -18.45 -13.03 5.94
N LYS A 62 -17.25 -12.69 5.44
CA LYS A 62 -16.46 -11.58 5.97
C LYS A 62 -16.54 -10.34 5.07
N ILE A 63 -16.67 -9.18 5.71
CA ILE A 63 -16.42 -7.89 5.04
C ILE A 63 -14.90 -7.69 5.00
N VAL A 64 -14.32 -7.84 3.81
CA VAL A 64 -12.87 -7.82 3.63
C VAL A 64 -12.41 -6.45 3.16
N LEU A 65 -11.55 -5.81 3.95
CA LEU A 65 -10.77 -4.64 3.57
C LEU A 65 -9.37 -5.10 3.19
N LEU A 66 -8.88 -4.69 2.02
CA LEU A 66 -7.55 -5.08 1.53
C LEU A 66 -6.67 -3.84 1.37
N GLN A 67 -5.46 -3.92 1.90
CA GLN A 67 -4.40 -2.94 1.66
C GLN A 67 -3.15 -3.66 1.15
N VAL A 68 -2.80 -3.41 -0.11
CA VAL A 68 -1.65 -4.03 -0.79
C VAL A 68 -0.46 -3.07 -0.82
N GLY A 69 0.74 -3.60 -0.61
CA GLY A 69 2.00 -2.88 -0.75
C GLY A 69 2.93 -3.07 0.45
N TRP A 70 4.15 -2.54 0.33
CA TRP A 70 5.15 -2.65 1.39
C TRP A 70 4.61 -2.10 2.72
N ILE A 71 4.79 -2.85 3.79
CA ILE A 71 4.48 -2.44 5.16
C ILE A 71 5.50 -1.37 5.61
N SER A 72 5.15 -0.11 5.39
CA SER A 72 6.00 1.05 5.66
C SER A 72 5.21 2.22 6.26
N PRO A 73 5.86 3.12 7.02
CA PRO A 73 5.18 4.28 7.62
C PRO A 73 4.42 5.14 6.60
N GLN A 74 4.95 5.29 5.38
CA GLN A 74 4.34 6.09 4.32
C GLN A 74 3.02 5.51 3.80
N LYS A 75 2.82 4.19 3.94
CA LYS A 75 1.56 3.52 3.59
C LYS A 75 0.57 3.46 4.76
N ASN A 76 1.01 3.86 5.95
CA ASN A 76 0.18 4.14 7.11
C ASN A 76 -0.84 3.05 7.50
N GLN A 77 -0.43 1.79 7.44
CA GLN A 77 -1.26 0.64 7.83
C GLN A 77 -1.76 0.73 9.28
N LEU A 78 -1.05 1.47 10.15
CA LEU A 78 -1.46 1.69 11.53
C LEU A 78 -2.85 2.35 11.62
N GLU A 79 -3.15 3.31 10.76
CA GLU A 79 -4.48 3.95 10.76
C GLU A 79 -5.57 2.96 10.34
N SER A 80 -5.33 2.14 9.33
CA SER A 80 -6.25 1.06 8.95
C SER A 80 -6.53 0.13 10.14
N ILE A 81 -5.51 -0.25 10.91
CA ILE A 81 -5.67 -1.09 12.11
C ILE A 81 -6.44 -0.36 13.22
N ARG A 82 -6.21 0.95 13.41
CA ARG A 82 -6.95 1.79 14.37
C ARG A 82 -8.43 1.88 14.01
N VAL A 83 -8.75 1.99 12.72
CA VAL A 83 -10.13 1.97 12.23
C VAL A 83 -10.79 0.62 12.55
N ILE A 84 -10.11 -0.50 12.27
CA ILE A 84 -10.62 -1.84 12.64
C ILE A 84 -10.89 -1.94 14.15
N LYS A 85 -10.01 -1.41 15.00
CA LYS A 85 -10.24 -1.39 16.45
C LYS A 85 -11.57 -0.72 16.83
N ARG A 86 -11.94 0.36 16.13
CA ARG A 86 -13.18 1.11 16.39
C ARG A 86 -14.42 0.43 15.81
N LEU A 87 -14.27 -0.26 14.68
CA LEU A 87 -15.39 -0.85 13.96
C LEU A 87 -15.73 -2.28 14.38
N LYS A 88 -14.80 -3.03 14.98
CA LYS A 88 -14.98 -4.45 15.28
C LYS A 88 -16.24 -4.78 16.10
N ASP A 89 -16.68 -3.86 16.96
CA ASP A 89 -17.84 -4.06 17.84
C ASP A 89 -19.16 -3.76 17.12
N TYR A 90 -19.12 -2.99 16.02
CA TYR A 90 -20.27 -2.68 15.16
C TYR A 90 -20.37 -3.61 13.96
N ILE A 91 -19.22 -4.12 13.49
CA ILE A 91 -19.10 -4.98 12.31
C ILE A 91 -18.26 -6.21 12.70
N PRO A 92 -18.83 -7.19 13.42
CA PRO A 92 -18.08 -8.31 13.99
C PRO A 92 -17.46 -9.25 12.94
N ASN A 93 -17.94 -9.21 11.70
CA ASN A 93 -17.41 -9.98 10.58
C ASN A 93 -16.40 -9.20 9.71
N ILE A 94 -15.93 -8.02 10.14
CA ILE A 94 -14.91 -7.26 9.42
C ILE A 94 -13.54 -7.94 9.48
N ARG A 95 -12.81 -7.92 8.37
CA ARG A 95 -11.45 -8.43 8.25
C ARG A 95 -10.59 -7.46 7.44
N LEU A 96 -9.50 -6.99 8.02
CA LEU A 96 -8.46 -6.25 7.30
C LEU A 96 -7.33 -7.20 6.90
N ILE A 97 -6.96 -7.18 5.63
CA ILE A 97 -5.82 -7.90 5.09
C ILE A 97 -4.76 -6.88 4.66
N LEU A 98 -3.58 -6.99 5.26
CA LEU A 98 -2.40 -6.23 4.91
C LEU A 98 -1.47 -7.14 4.10
N ALA A 99 -1.46 -6.95 2.78
CA ALA A 99 -0.73 -7.78 1.84
C ALA A 99 0.59 -7.11 1.42
N GLY A 100 1.70 -7.57 1.98
CA GLY A 100 3.03 -7.05 1.69
C GLY A 100 4.10 -7.50 2.66
N SER A 101 5.36 -7.34 2.26
CA SER A 101 6.52 -7.72 3.06
C SER A 101 6.51 -7.06 4.44
N ASP A 102 6.66 -7.88 5.48
CA ASP A 102 6.49 -7.53 6.89
C ASP A 102 7.79 -7.70 7.70
N THR A 103 8.94 -7.63 7.01
CA THR A 103 10.28 -7.74 7.60
C THR A 103 10.77 -6.44 8.25
N SER A 104 10.04 -5.34 8.09
CA SER A 104 10.44 -4.02 8.59
C SER A 104 10.22 -3.85 10.11
N PRO A 105 10.98 -2.96 10.79
CA PRO A 105 10.69 -2.57 12.17
C PRO A 105 9.26 -2.04 12.35
N TYR A 106 8.73 -1.34 11.34
CA TYR A 106 7.36 -0.86 11.33
C TYR A 106 6.36 -2.02 11.38
N ALA A 107 6.56 -3.08 10.60
CA ALA A 107 5.72 -4.27 10.66
C ALA A 107 5.73 -4.94 12.04
N ARG A 108 6.88 -4.98 12.72
CA ARG A 108 6.97 -5.46 14.12
C ARG A 108 6.11 -4.61 15.06
N MET A 109 6.20 -3.29 14.94
CA MET A 109 5.35 -2.35 15.70
C MET A 109 3.85 -2.61 15.45
N LEU A 110 3.44 -2.86 14.20
CA LEU A 110 2.05 -3.18 13.87
C LEU A 110 1.60 -4.50 14.51
N LYS A 111 2.41 -5.56 14.43
CA LYS A 111 2.13 -6.85 15.07
C LYS A 111 1.94 -6.69 16.59
N GLU A 112 2.78 -5.87 17.21
CA GLU A 112 2.70 -5.58 18.65
C GLU A 112 1.41 -4.81 18.99
N TYR A 113 1.04 -3.82 18.17
CA TYR A 113 -0.22 -3.09 18.32
C TYR A 113 -1.44 -4.02 18.19
N ILE A 114 -1.45 -4.90 17.18
CA ILE A 114 -2.52 -5.88 16.96
C ILE A 114 -2.64 -6.81 18.17
N ARG A 115 -1.52 -7.29 18.70
CA ARG A 115 -1.48 -8.16 19.89
C ARG A 115 -2.04 -7.44 21.12
N ARG A 116 -1.54 -6.24 21.43
CA ARG A 116 -1.95 -5.46 22.61
C ARG A 116 -3.44 -5.07 22.60
N ASN A 117 -4.04 -4.97 21.42
CA ASN A 117 -5.45 -4.57 21.26
C ASN A 117 -6.39 -5.75 20.93
N ASN A 118 -5.92 -7.00 21.03
CA ASN A 118 -6.71 -8.21 20.75
C ASN A 118 -7.35 -8.20 19.35
N LEU A 119 -6.59 -7.78 18.33
CA LEU A 119 -7.08 -7.62 16.95
C LEU A 119 -6.70 -8.78 16.02
N LYS A 120 -6.10 -9.86 16.51
CA LYS A 120 -5.62 -10.99 15.68
C LYS A 120 -6.74 -11.62 14.83
N ASN A 121 -7.97 -11.62 15.34
CA ASN A 121 -9.14 -12.16 14.62
C ASN A 121 -9.71 -11.19 13.58
N TYR A 122 -9.26 -9.92 13.57
CA TYR A 122 -9.74 -8.88 12.65
C TYR A 122 -8.68 -8.42 11.66
N VAL A 123 -7.38 -8.64 11.92
CA VAL A 123 -6.30 -8.22 11.03
C VAL A 123 -5.41 -9.41 10.65
N LEU A 124 -5.16 -9.58 9.36
CA LEU A 124 -4.25 -10.56 8.79
C LEU A 124 -3.09 -9.84 8.07
N LEU A 125 -1.85 -10.18 8.43
CA LEU A 125 -0.67 -9.83 7.63
C LEU A 125 -0.30 -11.06 6.83
N THR A 126 -0.26 -10.96 5.50
CA THR A 126 0.07 -12.11 4.64
C THR A 126 1.58 -12.32 4.48
N GLY A 127 2.37 -11.31 4.82
CA GLY A 127 3.78 -11.25 4.42
C GLY A 127 3.92 -10.99 2.91
N HIS A 128 5.13 -11.23 2.39
CA HIS A 128 5.39 -11.15 0.96
C HIS A 128 4.68 -12.29 0.23
N LEU A 129 4.00 -11.96 -0.88
CA LEU A 129 3.35 -12.92 -1.77
C LEU A 129 4.14 -12.97 -3.07
N SER A 130 4.48 -14.18 -3.53
CA SER A 130 5.05 -14.40 -4.86
C SER A 130 4.04 -14.02 -5.95
N LYS A 131 4.57 -13.54 -7.07
CA LYS A 131 3.84 -13.55 -8.34
C LYS A 131 3.97 -14.97 -8.89
N GLU A 132 3.14 -15.89 -8.42
CA GLU A 132 2.87 -17.13 -9.15
C GLU A 132 1.88 -16.85 -10.28
#